data_AF-A0A6S7GDF1-F1
#
_entry.id   AF-A0A6S7GDF1-F1
#
_cell.length_a   1.000
_cell.length_b   1.000
_cell.length_c   1.000
_cell.angle_alpha   90.00
_cell.angle_beta   90.00
_cell.angle_gamma   90.00
#
_symmetry.space_group_name_H-M   'P 1'
#
loop_
_entity.id
_entity.type
_entity.pdbx_description
1 polymer ?
#
loop_
_entity_poly.entity_id
_entity_poly.type
_entity_poly.pdbx_seq_one_letter_code
_entity_poly.pdbx_strand_id
1 'polypeptide(L)' 'MKNCWKVSPSNRPTFSQIWQDLHDMLADNEKSYINLQQVEDDGLQTTVKPFKVITTDDKIDA' A
#
# COMPACT_ATOMS: atom_id res chain seq x y z
N MET A 1 3.82 -1.41 5.60
CA MET A 1 2.70 -1.52 4.64
C MET A 1 1.50 -2.36 5.12
N LYS A 2 1.68 -3.62 5.57
CA LYS A 2 0.55 -4.51 5.98
C LYS A 2 -0.40 -3.92 7.05
N ASN A 3 0.10 -3.08 7.95
CA ASN A 3 -0.71 -2.47 9.00
C ASN A 3 -1.74 -1.45 8.45
N CYS A 4 -1.47 -0.82 7.31
CA CYS A 4 -2.40 0.12 6.68
C CYS A 4 -3.64 -0.59 6.10
N TRP A 5 -3.53 -1.89 5.83
CA TRP A 5 -4.60 -2.71 5.21
C TRP A 5 -5.18 -3.74 6.18
N LYS A 6 -5.17 -3.47 7.49
CA LYS A 6 -5.87 -4.31 8.46
C LYS A 6 -7.37 -4.32 8.17
N VAL A 7 -7.99 -5.50 8.32
CA VAL A 7 -9.42 -5.72 8.09
C VAL A 7 -10.25 -4.77 8.95
N SER A 8 -9.99 -4.74 10.25
CA SER A 8 -10.62 -3.76 11.14
C SER A 8 -10.01 -2.37 10.94
N PRO A 9 -10.82 -1.33 10.65
CA PRO A 9 -10.35 0.05 10.54
C PRO A 9 -9.68 0.56 11.82
N SER A 10 -10.17 0.15 12.99
CA SER A 10 -9.62 0.54 14.30
C SER A 10 -8.18 0.08 14.53
N ASN A 11 -7.73 -0.92 13.77
CA ASN A 11 -6.39 -1.50 13.89
C ASN A 11 -5.42 -0.91 12.87
N ARG A 12 -5.87 0.03 12.03
CA ARG A 12 -5.02 0.74 11.07
C ARG A 12 -4.31 1.88 11.81
N PRO A 13 -3.06 2.20 11.44
CA PRO A 13 -2.36 3.32 12.04
C PRO A 13 -3.04 4.64 11.66
N THR A 14 -2.98 5.59 12.58
CA THR A 14 -3.29 7.00 12.31
C THR A 14 -2.22 7.61 11.41
N PHE A 15 -2.52 8.75 10.79
CA PHE A 15 -1.53 9.48 10.01
C PHE A 15 -0.32 9.91 10.85
N SER A 16 -0.52 10.31 12.10
CA SER A 16 0.59 10.67 13.01
C SER A 16 1.52 9.48 13.25
N GLN A 17 0.97 8.28 13.42
CA GLN A 17 1.78 7.06 13.57
C GLN A 17 2.53 6.73 12.28
N ILE A 18 1.87 6.82 11.12
CA ILE A 18 2.54 6.60 9.82
C ILE A 18 3.70 7.59 9.64
N TRP A 19 3.46 8.87 9.96
CA TRP A 19 4.49 9.90 9.83
C TRP A 19 5.68 9.61 10.73
N GLN A 20 5.42 9.24 11.99
CA GLN A 20 6.49 8.89 12.93
C GLN A 20 7.29 7.67 12.45
N ASP A 21 6.60 6.59 12.07
CA ASP A 21 7.25 5.38 11.56
C ASP A 21 8.15 5.67 10.35
N LEU A 22 7.69 6.53 9.42
CA LEU A 22 8.46 6.95 8.25
C LEU A 22 9.64 7.84 8.64
N HIS A 23 9.43 8.79 9.55
CA HIS A 23 10.48 9.67 10.04
C HIS A 23 11.60 8.87 10.72
N ASP A 24 11.25 7.87 11.54
CA ASP A 24 12.22 7.00 12.21
C ASP A 24 13.04 6.19 11.20
N MET A 25 12.42 5.69 10.13
CA MET A 25 13.13 5.01 9.03
C MET A 25 14.07 5.96 8.26
N LEU A 26 13.73 7.24 8.14
CA LEU A 26 14.62 8.23 7.52
C LEU A 26 15.82 8.59 8.40
N ALA A 27 15.63 8.59 9.72
CA ALA A 27 16.67 8.91 10.69
C ALA A 27 17.62 7.74 10.96
N ASP A 28 17.20 6.51 10.69
CA ASP A 28 18.05 5.31 10.78
C ASP A 28 19.07 5.29 9.64
N ASN A 29 20.34 5.50 10.00
CA ASN A 29 21.49 5.49 9.09
C ASN A 29 22.17 4.12 8.98
N GLU A 30 21.73 3.13 9.76
CA GLU A 30 22.31 1.79 9.79
C GLU A 30 21.63 0.86 8.78
N LYS A 31 20.39 1.17 8.38
CA LYS A 31 19.57 0.29 7.56
C LYS A 31 19.13 0.92 6.24
N SER A 32 19.35 0.19 5.15
CA SER A 32 18.67 0.48 3.89
C SER A 32 17.32 -0.23 3.83
N TYR A 33 16.24 0.54 3.80
CA TYR A 33 14.86 0.02 3.78
C TYR A 33 14.33 -0.24 2.36
N ILE A 34 15.02 0.26 1.34
CA ILE A 34 14.66 0.10 -0.07
C ILE A 34 15.91 -0.39 -0.81
N ASN A 35 15.85 -1.63 -1.30
CA ASN A 35 16.90 -2.16 -2.15
C ASN A 35 16.71 -1.63 -3.58
N LEU A 36 17.50 -0.61 -3.95
CA LEU A 36 17.41 0.02 -5.27
C LEU A 36 17.82 -0.92 -6.41
N GLN A 37 18.67 -1.91 -6.17
CA GLN A 37 19.10 -2.86 -7.22
C GLN A 37 17.97 -3.78 -7.67
N GLN A 38 17.03 -4.13 -6.79
CA GLN A 38 15.87 -4.96 -7.13
C GLN A 38 14.81 -4.22 -7.99
N VAL A 39 14.84 -2.89 -7.99
CA VAL A 39 13.84 -2.08 -8.74
C VAL A 39 14.17 -2.05 -10.23
N GLU A 40 15.46 -2.14 -10.59
CA GLU A 40 15.93 -2.11 -11.98
C GLU A 40 15.75 -3.46 -12.69
N ASP A 41 15.94 -4.58 -11.97
CA ASP A 41 15.93 -5.93 -12.57
C ASP A 41 14.52 -6.53 -12.73
N ASP A 42 13.59 -6.26 -11.80
CA ASP A 42 12.30 -6.97 -11.75
C ASP A 42 11.10 -6.16 -12.25
N GLY A 43 11.24 -4.84 -12.44
CA GLY A 43 10.09 -3.94 -12.59
C GLY A 43 9.15 -4.03 -11.38
N LEU A 44 8.20 -3.09 -11.25
CA LEU A 44 7.23 -3.17 -10.16
C LEU A 44 6.25 -4.33 -10.43
N GLN A 45 6.57 -5.54 -9.97
CA GLN A 45 5.74 -6.73 -10.08
C GLN A 45 4.49 -6.56 -9.20
N THR A 46 3.45 -5.94 -9.73
CA THR A 46 2.12 -5.99 -9.11
C THR A 46 1.58 -7.41 -9.27
N THR A 47 1.55 -8.21 -8.21
CA THR A 47 1.01 -9.59 -8.21
C THR A 47 -0.52 -9.64 -8.39
N VAL A 48 -1.11 -8.63 -9.00
CA VAL A 48 -2.55 -8.45 -9.08
C VAL A 48 -3.01 -8.98 -10.43
N LYS A 49 -3.65 -10.17 -10.43
CA LYS A 49 -4.49 -10.55 -11.56
C LYS A 49 -5.58 -9.48 -11.69
N PRO A 50 -5.78 -8.87 -12.87
CA PRO A 50 -6.81 -7.85 -13.03
C PRO A 50 -8.18 -8.43 -12.68
N PHE A 51 -8.84 -7.86 -11.68
CA PHE A 51 -10.21 -8.19 -11.33
C PHE A 51 -11.15 -7.29 -12.15
N LYS A 52 -12.00 -7.89 -12.99
CA LYS A 52 -13.00 -7.14 -13.76
C LYS A 52 -14.12 -6.70 -12.82
N VAL A 53 -14.13 -5.41 -12.48
CA VAL A 53 -15.26 -4.79 -11.79
C VAL A 53 -16.40 -4.64 -12.80
N ILE A 54 -17.53 -5.32 -12.56
CA ILE A 54 -18.76 -5.11 -13.32
C ILE A 54 -19.58 -4.10 -12.52
N THR A 55 -19.70 -2.87 -13.01
CA THR A 55 -20.66 -1.89 -12.51
C THR A 55 -21.99 -2.15 -13.21
N THR A 56 -22.97 -2.66 -12.46
CA THR A 56 -24.37 -2.70 -12.91
C THR A 56 -24.95 -1.30 -12.77
N ASP A 57 -24.84 -0.49 -13.82
CA ASP A 57 -25.73 0.66 -14.02
C ASP A 57 -27.10 0.10 -14.42
N ASP A 58 -27.87 -0.36 -13.44
CA ASP A 58 -29.29 -0.61 -13.62
C ASP A 58 -30.01 0.74 -13.70
N LYS A 59 -30.03 1.32 -14.91
CA LYS A 59 -31.09 2.26 -15.26
C LYS A 59 -32.38 1.45 -15.33
N ILE A 60 -33.16 1.52 -14.24
CA ILE A 60 -34.58 1.21 -14.25
C ILE A 60 -35.23 2.24 -15.18
N ASP A 61 -35.65 1.79 -16.36
CA ASP A 61 -36.54 2.54 -17.25
C ASP A 61 -37.85 2.83 -16.49
N ALA A 62 -38.24 4.10 -16.45
CA ALA A 62 -39.53 4.58 -16.00
C ALA A 62 -40.21 5.36 -17.12
#